data_AF-A0A4Y2V8S5-F1
#
_entry.id   AF-A0A4Y2V8S5-F1
#
_cell.length_a   1.000
_cell.length_b   1.000
_cell.length_c   1.000
_cell.angle_alpha   90.00
_cell.angle_beta   90.00
_cell.angle_gamma   90.00
#
_symmetry.space_group_name_H-M   'P 1'
#
loop_
_entity.id
_entity.type
_entity.pdbx_description
1 polymer ?
#
loop_
_entity_poly.entity_id
_entity_poly.type
_entity_poly.pdbx_seq_one_letter_code
_entity_poly.pdbx_strand_id
1 'polypeptide(L)' 'MKSAFDAGFHHLIEEERDPHNVAGILKLYLRSLPEPLLTYQLYDQWMEAAMEPDHDVRLRALWSVVNSLPETHLRNL' A
#
# COMPACT_ATOMS: atom_id res chain seq x y z
N MET A 1 10.98 10.90 13.86
CA MET A 1 11.03 10.29 12.51
C MET A 1 9.86 10.69 11.60
N LYS A 2 8.58 10.44 11.96
CA LYS A 2 7.43 10.91 11.15
C LYS A 2 7.50 12.41 10.84
N SER A 3 7.76 13.23 11.86
CA SER A 3 7.86 14.68 11.73
C SER A 3 9.06 15.14 10.88
N ALA A 4 10.12 14.34 10.78
CA ALA A 4 11.29 14.64 9.93
C ALA A 4 11.01 14.30 8.46
N PHE A 5 10.29 13.20 8.21
CA PHE A 5 9.78 12.86 6.89
C PHE A 5 8.77 13.88 6.39
N ASP A 6 7.78 14.25 7.23
CA ASP A 6 6.76 15.27 6.90
C ASP A 6 7.38 16.65 6.66
N ALA A 7 8.54 16.94 7.28
CA ALA A 7 9.27 18.18 7.12
C ALA A 7 10.32 18.15 5.97
N GLY A 8 10.38 17.07 5.19
CA GLY A 8 11.27 16.96 4.02
C GLY A 8 12.74 16.63 4.33
N PHE A 9 13.07 16.26 5.57
CA PHE A 9 14.42 15.87 5.97
C PHE A 9 14.70 14.41 5.59
N HIS A 10 14.79 14.13 4.29
CA HIS A 10 15.13 12.80 3.76
C HIS A 10 16.54 12.34 4.16
N HIS A 11 17.47 13.30 4.34
CA HIS A 11 18.86 13.06 4.78
C HIS A 11 18.96 12.32 6.12
N LEU A 12 18.04 12.56 7.08
CA LEU A 12 18.09 11.94 8.40
C LEU A 12 17.71 10.44 8.36
N ILE A 13 17.01 10.00 7.31
CA ILE A 13 16.60 8.61 7.12
C ILE A 13 17.76 7.79 6.52
N GLU A 14 18.66 8.44 5.78
CA GLU A 14 19.83 7.77 5.19
C GLU A 14 20.95 7.49 6.20
N GLU A 15 21.02 8.26 7.29
CA GLU A 15 22.03 8.12 8.34
C GLU A 15 21.64 7.09 9.42
N GLU A 16 20.34 6.90 9.66
CA GLU A 16 19.80 5.85 10.55
C GLU A 16 19.09 4.75 9.75
N ARG A 17 19.87 3.92 9.04
CA ARG A 17 19.39 2.75 8.27
C ARG A 17 19.03 1.55 9.14
N ASP A 18 18.31 1.76 10.24
CA ASP A 18 17.67 0.63 10.91
C ASP A 18 16.53 0.12 10.02
N PRO A 19 16.58 -1.13 9.51
CA PRO A 19 15.52 -1.69 8.68
C PRO A 19 14.16 -1.67 9.36
N HIS A 20 14.09 -1.73 10.70
CA HIS A 20 12.84 -1.60 11.44
C HIS A 20 12.26 -0.19 11.36
N ASN A 21 13.11 0.84 11.38
CA ASN A 21 12.71 2.24 11.26
C ASN A 21 12.23 2.57 9.85
N VAL A 22 12.96 2.12 8.82
CA VAL A 22 12.57 2.31 7.41
C VAL A 22 11.24 1.61 7.13
N ALA A 23 11.07 0.36 7.57
CA ALA A 23 9.80 -0.34 7.45
C ALA A 23 8.67 0.35 8.22
N GLY A 24 8.98 0.92 9.40
CA GLY A 24 8.05 1.71 10.20
C GLY A 24 7.55 2.94 9.47
N ILE A 25 8.45 3.71 8.85
CA ILE A 25 8.12 4.90 8.08
C ILE A 25 7.28 4.55 6.85
N LEU A 26 7.65 3.50 6.10
CA LEU A 26 6.89 3.06 4.93
C LEU A 26 5.45 2.67 5.31
N LYS A 27 5.29 1.85 6.36
CA LYS A 27 3.97 1.46 6.87
C LYS A 27 3.15 2.68 7.31
N LEU A 28 3.81 3.66 7.93
CA LEU A 28 3.17 4.89 8.39
C LEU A 28 2.71 5.76 7.22
N TYR A 29 3.55 5.91 6.18
CA TYR A 29 3.20 6.62 4.94
C TYR A 29 1.94 6.02 4.31
N LEU A 30 1.93 4.71 4.04
CA LEU A 30 0.80 4.03 3.41
C LEU A 30 -0.50 4.15 4.22
N ARG A 31 -0.42 4.11 5.56
CA ARG A 31 -1.58 4.28 6.43
C ARG A 31 -2.03 5.73 6.61
N SER A 32 -1.15 6.70 6.32
CA SER A 32 -1.44 8.13 6.45
C SER A 32 -2.03 8.77 5.20
N LEU A 33 -2.17 8.00 4.11
CA LEU A 33 -2.83 8.46 2.89
C LEU A 33 -4.30 8.83 3.19
N PRO A 34 -4.83 9.89 2.55
CA PRO A 34 -6.23 10.31 2.72
C PRO A 34 -7.22 9.23 2.24
N GLU A 35 -6.78 8.40 1.28
CA GLU A 35 -7.47 7.21 0.81
C GLU A 35 -6.51 6.01 0.94
N PRO A 36 -6.94 4.83 1.40
CA PRO A 36 -6.08 3.67 1.50
C PRO A 36 -5.57 3.28 0.11
N LEU A 37 -4.37 2.70 0.07
CA LEU A 37 -3.72 2.28 -1.18
C LEU A 37 -4.61 1.41 -2.08
N LEU A 38 -5.42 0.54 -1.49
CA LEU A 38 -6.33 -0.35 -2.23
C LEU A 38 -7.71 0.25 -2.52
N THR A 39 -7.91 1.54 -2.19
CA THR A 39 -9.14 2.33 -2.28
C THR A 39 -10.30 1.79 -1.43
N TYR A 40 -11.20 2.68 -0.99
CA TYR A 40 -12.42 2.24 -0.31
C TYR A 40 -13.42 1.62 -1.29
N GLN A 41 -13.46 2.11 -2.53
CA GLN A 41 -14.44 1.71 -3.54
C GLN A 41 -14.29 0.25 -3.97
N LEU A 42 -13.06 -0.27 -3.98
CA LEU A 42 -12.78 -1.65 -4.37
C LEU A 42 -12.73 -2.63 -3.19
N TYR A 43 -12.99 -2.17 -1.95
CA TYR A 43 -12.85 -2.99 -0.75
C TYR A 43 -13.64 -4.31 -0.84
N ASP A 44 -14.92 -4.24 -1.23
CA ASP A 44 -15.77 -5.43 -1.34
C ASP A 44 -15.22 -6.40 -2.40
N GLN A 45 -14.75 -5.87 -3.55
CA GLN A 45 -14.16 -6.68 -4.61
C GLN A 45 -12.86 -7.37 -4.16
N TRP A 46 -12.03 -6.69 -3.36
CA TRP A 46 -10.85 -7.29 -2.76
C TRP A 46 -11.21 -8.44 -1.82
N MET A 47 -12.23 -8.26 -0.98
CA MET A 47 -12.66 -9.28 -0.03
C MET A 47 -13.25 -10.49 -0.76
N GLU A 48 -14.11 -10.26 -1.76
CA GLU A 48 -14.66 -11.32 -2.61
C GLU A 48 -13.56 -12.10 -3.33
N ALA A 49 -12.62 -11.41 -3.99
CA ALA A 49 -11.51 -12.06 -4.67
C ALA A 49 -10.63 -12.86 -3.71
N ALA A 50 -10.35 -12.33 -2.51
CA ALA A 50 -9.51 -13.02 -1.51
C ALA A 50 -10.18 -14.26 -0.89
N MET A 51 -11.51 -14.27 -0.80
CA MET A 51 -12.29 -15.39 -0.25
C MET A 51 -12.49 -16.56 -1.23
N GLU A 52 -12.14 -16.39 -2.51
CA GLU A 52 -12.26 -17.45 -3.52
C GLU A 52 -11.43 -18.68 -3.13
N PRO A 53 -12.04 -19.88 -2.98
CA PRO A 53 -11.31 -21.08 -2.58
C PRO A 53 -10.33 -21.57 -3.64
N ASP A 54 -10.69 -21.50 -4.92
CA ASP A 54 -9.83 -21.98 -6.01
C ASP A 54 -8.64 -21.04 -6.22
N HIS A 55 -7.43 -21.59 -6.27
CA HIS A 55 -6.21 -20.78 -6.36
C HIS A 55 -6.13 -19.98 -7.67
N ASP A 56 -6.47 -20.61 -8.80
CA ASP A 56 -6.34 -20.00 -10.12
C ASP A 56 -7.46 -18.99 -10.38
N VAL A 57 -8.65 -19.24 -9.84
CA VAL A 57 -9.76 -18.27 -9.86
C VAL A 57 -9.42 -17.09 -8.96
N ARG A 58 -8.94 -17.32 -7.74
CA ARG A 58 -8.51 -16.26 -6.80
C ARG A 58 -7.44 -15.37 -7.42
N LEU A 59 -6.42 -15.95 -8.04
CA LEU A 59 -5.34 -15.19 -8.66
C LEU A 59 -5.87 -14.30 -9.80
N ARG A 60 -6.75 -14.84 -10.65
CA ARG A 60 -7.39 -14.07 -11.74
C ARG A 60 -8.30 -12.96 -11.21
N ALA A 61 -9.09 -13.24 -10.16
CA ALA A 61 -9.95 -12.26 -9.53
C ALA A 61 -9.13 -11.11 -8.94
N LEU A 62 -8.08 -11.41 -8.16
CA LEU A 62 -7.18 -10.40 -7.62
C LEU A 62 -6.53 -9.56 -8.72
N TRP A 63 -6.05 -10.18 -9.81
CA TRP A 63 -5.52 -9.47 -10.97
C TRP A 63 -6.53 -8.50 -11.60
N SER A 64 -7.80 -8.91 -11.67
CA SER A 64 -8.87 -8.02 -12.17
C SER A 64 -9.07 -6.80 -11.28
N VAL A 65 -9.04 -6.99 -9.96
CA VAL A 65 -9.19 -5.87 -9.00
C VAL A 65 -7.96 -4.95 -9.06
N VAL A 66 -6.74 -5.49 -9.15
CA VAL A 66 -5.50 -4.70 -9.34
C VAL A 66 -5.61 -3.80 -10.57
N ASN A 67 -6.05 -4.35 -11.71
CA ASN A 67 -6.18 -3.60 -12.96
C ASN A 67 -7.31 -2.54 -12.93
N SER A 68 -8.18 -2.60 -11.92
CA SER A 68 -9.25 -1.62 -11.72
C SER A 68 -8.82 -0.44 -10.82
N LEU A 69 -7.62 -0.48 -10.24
CA LEU A 69 -7.09 0.60 -9.42
C LEU A 69 -6.82 1.86 -10.26
N PRO A 70 -7.03 3.06 -9.70
CA PRO A 70 -6.55 4.30 -10.30
C PRO A 70 -5.03 4.27 -10.51
N GLU A 71 -4.54 4.85 -11.60
CA GLU A 71 -3.14 4.79 -12.02
C GLU A 71 -2.15 5.28 -10.94
N THR A 72 -2.56 6.24 -10.11
CA THR A 72 -1.77 6.76 -8.99
C THR A 72 -1.63 5.77 -7.83
N HIS A 73 -2.67 4.98 -7.57
CA HIS A 73 -2.66 3.94 -6.54
C HIS A 73 -1.91 2.71 -7.04
N LEU A 74 -2.11 2.34 -8.31
CA LEU A 74 -1.39 1.23 -8.95
C LEU A 74 0.13 1.48 -9.01
N ARG A 75 0.57 2.72 -9.29
CA ARG A 75 1.99 3.08 -9.28
C ARG A 75 2.63 3.05 -7.89
N ASN A 76 1.84 3.06 -6.83
CA ASN A 76 2.30 3.08 -5.43
C ASN A 76 2.11 1.71 -4.74
N LEU A 77 1.61 0.70 -5.47
CA LEU A 77 1.44 -0.68 -5.03
C LEU A 77 2.73 -1.48 -5.26
#